data_AF-A0A149UNK4-F1
#
_entry.id   AF-A0A149UNK4-F1
#
_cell.length_a   1.000
_cell.length_b   1.000
_cell.length_c   1.000
_cell.angle_alpha   90.00
_cell.angle_beta   90.00
_cell.angle_gamma   90.00
#
_symmetry.space_group_name_H-M   'P 1'
#
loop_
_entity.id
_entity.type
_entity.pdbx_description
1 polymer ?
#
loop_
_entity_poly.entity_id
_entity_poly.type
_entity_poly.pdbx_seq_one_letter_code
_entity_poly.pdbx_strand_id
1 'polypeptide(L)'
;MTVTHCLENSMARKYVWMVLAFAAFGGSSAEAAPPLTYGLGAQLCQKFNESPNAIKGAFYSWDEGFLSAVNDMQASGQGVYIPIPMDSDESKKRDSIVEGICAARPEILFKEATIEMMQVVIREQGFRKYK
;
A
#
# COMPACT_ATOMS: atom_id res chain seq x y z
N MET A 1 61.52 41.69 -40.70
CA MET A 1 62.33 40.60 -40.12
C MET A 1 61.45 39.85 -39.13
N THR A 2 61.31 38.53 -39.33
CA THR A 2 60.88 37.45 -38.37
C THR A 2 59.62 37.74 -37.53
N VAL A 3 58.41 37.24 -37.84
CA VAL A 3 57.91 35.84 -37.92
C VAL A 3 58.39 34.93 -36.80
N THR A 4 57.53 34.66 -35.81
CA THR A 4 57.48 33.39 -35.09
C THR A 4 56.04 33.09 -34.66
N HIS A 5 55.47 32.08 -35.29
CA HIS A 5 54.25 31.38 -34.93
C HIS A 5 54.47 30.55 -33.66
N CYS A 6 53.43 30.41 -32.83
CA CYS A 6 53.15 29.17 -32.09
C CYS A 6 51.63 29.01 -31.96
N LEU A 7 51.04 28.34 -32.95
CA LEU A 7 49.85 27.51 -32.79
C LEU A 7 50.31 26.24 -32.07
N GLU A 8 49.68 25.85 -30.96
CA GLU A 8 49.78 24.47 -30.50
C GLU A 8 48.47 23.97 -29.89
N ASN A 9 47.81 23.13 -30.69
CA ASN A 9 47.11 21.88 -30.38
C ASN A 9 46.14 21.83 -29.20
N SER A 10 44.85 21.57 -29.46
CA SER A 10 44.28 20.30 -29.95
C SER A 10 44.20 19.22 -28.86
N MET A 11 42.94 19.00 -28.48
CA MET A 11 42.27 17.78 -28.07
C MET A 11 43.08 16.50 -27.77
N ALA A 12 42.53 15.77 -26.80
CA ALA A 12 42.70 14.34 -26.52
C ALA A 12 43.81 13.98 -25.53
N ARG A 13 43.41 13.78 -24.27
CA ARG A 13 43.96 12.87 -23.24
C ARG A 13 43.38 13.33 -21.90
N LYS A 14 42.44 12.67 -21.23
CA LYS A 14 42.36 11.24 -20.93
C LYS A 14 40.96 10.98 -20.36
N TYR A 15 40.14 10.23 -21.08
CA TYR A 15 39.28 9.25 -20.43
C TYR A 15 40.18 8.17 -19.83
N VAL A 16 39.68 7.49 -18.79
CA VAL A 16 40.26 6.29 -18.15
C VAL A 16 41.32 6.60 -17.09
N TRP A 17 40.85 6.86 -15.87
CA TRP A 17 41.35 6.21 -14.65
C TRP A 17 40.19 6.04 -13.66
N MET A 18 39.84 4.76 -13.40
CA MET A 18 39.40 4.18 -12.12
C MET A 18 38.22 4.84 -11.38
N VAL A 19 37.03 4.24 -11.33
CA VAL A 19 36.67 3.04 -10.52
C VAL A 19 37.25 3.09 -9.10
N LEU A 20 36.51 3.70 -8.15
CA LEU A 20 36.28 3.25 -6.76
C LEU A 20 35.78 4.41 -5.89
N ALA A 21 34.45 4.53 -5.78
CA ALA A 21 33.80 5.02 -4.56
C ALA A 21 32.32 4.56 -4.55
N PHE A 22 32.10 3.25 -4.71
CA PHE A 22 30.96 2.60 -4.07
C PHE A 22 31.24 2.63 -2.57
N ALA A 23 30.71 3.62 -1.85
CA ALA A 23 30.40 3.55 -0.41
C ALA A 23 29.95 4.92 0.11
N ALA A 24 28.79 5.39 -0.36
CA ALA A 24 27.97 6.30 0.43
C ALA A 24 26.47 6.05 0.15
N PHE A 25 26.09 4.78 -0.02
CA PHE A 25 24.81 4.33 0.55
C PHE A 25 25.01 4.29 2.06
N GLY A 26 25.15 5.48 2.67
CA GLY A 26 24.78 5.66 4.05
C GLY A 26 23.29 5.41 4.08
N GLY A 27 22.93 4.16 4.36
CA GLY A 27 21.58 3.76 4.68
C GLY A 27 21.11 4.61 5.84
N SER A 28 20.54 5.76 5.53
CA SER A 28 19.33 6.12 6.22
C SER A 28 18.31 5.09 5.73
N SER A 29 18.29 3.93 6.40
CA SER A 29 16.98 3.45 6.83
C SER A 29 16.39 4.65 7.55
N ALA A 30 15.68 5.49 6.80
CA ALA A 30 14.41 5.94 7.31
C ALA A 30 13.73 4.61 7.61
N GLU A 31 13.90 4.15 8.85
CA GLU A 31 12.93 3.31 9.51
C GLU A 31 11.65 4.08 9.24
N ALA A 32 10.95 3.71 8.16
CA ALA A 32 9.64 4.22 7.89
C ALA A 32 8.91 3.74 9.11
N ALA A 33 8.80 4.62 10.11
CA ALA A 33 8.13 4.33 11.36
C ALA A 33 6.85 3.64 10.90
N PRO A 34 6.65 2.35 11.25
CA PRO A 34 5.58 1.57 10.67
C PRO A 34 4.35 2.47 10.81
N PRO A 35 3.67 2.83 9.69
CA PRO A 35 2.58 3.77 9.76
C PRO A 35 1.72 3.27 10.92
N LEU A 36 1.46 4.13 11.89
CA LEU A 36 0.65 3.79 13.06
C LEU A 36 -0.77 3.50 12.55
N THR A 37 -0.96 2.33 11.95
CA THR A 37 -2.14 1.89 11.22
C THR A 37 -3.31 1.72 12.18
N TYR A 38 -3.04 1.56 13.48
CA TYR A 38 -4.04 1.51 14.55
C TYR A 38 -5.02 2.70 14.55
N GLY A 39 -4.64 3.86 14.01
CA GLY A 39 -5.53 5.02 13.93
C GLY A 39 -6.48 5.04 12.73
N LEU A 40 -6.17 4.32 11.64
CA LEU A 40 -6.90 4.45 10.37
C LEU A 40 -8.32 3.88 10.46
N GLY A 41 -8.49 2.73 11.12
CA GLY A 41 -9.82 2.18 11.40
C GLY A 41 -10.70 3.06 12.29
N ALA A 42 -10.09 3.98 13.06
CA ALA A 42 -10.79 4.93 13.90
C ALA A 42 -11.04 6.30 13.21
N GLN A 43 -10.63 6.46 11.95
CA GLN A 43 -10.99 7.64 11.16
C GLN A 43 -12.38 7.48 10.55
N LEU A 44 -13.06 8.60 10.31
CA LEU A 44 -14.33 8.60 9.60
C LEU A 44 -14.14 8.22 8.13
N CYS A 45 -15.15 7.58 7.53
CA CYS A 45 -15.21 7.35 6.09
C CYS A 45 -15.06 8.64 5.27
N GLN A 46 -15.52 9.78 5.80
CA GLN A 46 -15.25 11.09 5.19
C GLN A 46 -13.75 11.32 4.93
N LYS A 47 -12.88 10.98 5.90
CA LYS A 47 -11.43 11.14 5.75
C LYS A 47 -10.85 10.21 4.70
N PHE A 48 -11.37 9.00 4.60
CA PHE A 48 -11.01 8.08 3.53
C PHE A 48 -11.43 8.62 2.14
N ASN A 49 -12.65 9.15 2.01
CA ASN A 49 -13.16 9.70 0.75
C ASN A 49 -12.39 10.94 0.29
N GLU A 50 -12.01 11.82 1.22
CA GLU A 50 -11.21 13.03 0.97
C GLU A 50 -9.72 12.72 0.74
N SER A 51 -9.26 11.51 1.09
CA SER A 51 -7.86 11.16 0.99
C SER A 51 -7.41 10.98 -0.47
N PRO A 52 -6.24 11.51 -0.84
CA PRO A 52 -5.66 11.21 -2.15
C PRO A 52 -5.32 9.72 -2.26
N ASN A 53 -5.26 9.20 -3.49
CA ASN A 53 -5.02 7.77 -3.75
C ASN A 53 -3.77 7.21 -3.06
N ALA A 54 -2.71 8.02 -2.93
CA ALA A 54 -1.49 7.63 -2.22
C ALA A 54 -1.72 7.33 -0.72
N ILE A 55 -2.69 8.01 -0.10
CA ILE A 55 -3.05 7.83 1.31
C ILE A 55 -4.11 6.74 1.48
N LYS A 56 -5.01 6.57 0.50
CA LYS A 56 -5.97 5.45 0.47
C LYS A 56 -5.26 4.08 0.54
N GLY A 57 -4.05 3.97 -0.03
CA GLY A 57 -3.22 2.77 0.11
C GLY A 57 -2.95 2.36 1.56
N ALA A 58 -2.83 3.32 2.49
CA ALA A 58 -2.66 3.02 3.90
C ALA A 58 -3.95 2.48 4.55
N PHE A 59 -5.11 2.97 4.13
CA PHE A 59 -6.41 2.45 4.57
C PHE A 59 -6.63 1.02 4.08
N TYR A 60 -6.32 0.74 2.81
CA TYR A 60 -6.38 -0.62 2.27
C TYR A 60 -5.38 -1.57 2.96
N SER A 61 -4.16 -1.11 3.23
CA SER A 61 -3.20 -1.90 4.00
C SER A 61 -3.67 -2.19 5.43
N TRP A 62 -4.36 -1.23 6.07
CA TRP A 62 -5.00 -1.47 7.36
C TRP A 62 -6.15 -2.48 7.27
N ASP A 63 -7.00 -2.37 6.25
CA ASP A 63 -8.09 -3.31 5.97
C ASP A 63 -7.55 -4.74 5.81
N GLU A 64 -6.51 -4.92 4.99
CA GLU A 64 -5.86 -6.21 4.79
C GLU A 64 -5.29 -6.79 6.10
N GLY A 65 -4.63 -5.96 6.91
CA GLY A 65 -4.13 -6.38 8.22
C GLY A 65 -5.25 -6.79 9.19
N PHE A 66 -6.36 -6.04 9.18
CA PHE A 66 -7.54 -6.37 9.98
C PHE A 66 -8.16 -7.71 9.54
N LEU A 67 -8.32 -7.94 8.24
CA LEU A 67 -8.85 -9.18 7.70
C LEU A 67 -7.94 -10.38 7.99
N SER A 68 -6.62 -10.22 7.91
CA SER A 68 -5.66 -11.26 8.30
C SER A 68 -5.86 -11.66 9.76
N ALA A 69 -5.94 -10.68 10.67
CA ALA A 69 -6.17 -10.96 12.08
C ALA A 69 -7.52 -11.65 12.33
N VAL A 70 -8.57 -11.25 11.61
CA VAL A 70 -9.88 -11.92 11.70
C VAL A 70 -9.82 -13.36 11.21
N ASN A 71 -9.16 -13.62 10.08
CA ASN A 71 -8.99 -14.97 9.56
C ASN A 71 -8.21 -15.85 10.55
N ASP A 72 -7.14 -15.34 11.15
CA ASP A 72 -6.34 -16.06 12.16
C ASP A 72 -7.19 -16.40 13.41
N MET A 73 -7.98 -15.45 13.90
CA MET A 73 -8.90 -15.68 15.02
C MET A 73 -9.95 -16.73 14.69
N GLN A 74 -10.54 -16.70 13.49
CA GLN A 74 -11.51 -17.73 13.07
C GLN A 74 -10.87 -19.11 12.91
N ALA A 75 -9.64 -19.19 12.39
CA ALA A 75 -8.91 -20.45 12.25
C ALA A 75 -8.57 -21.08 13.61
N SER A 76 -8.37 -20.26 14.64
CA SER A 76 -8.13 -20.72 16.01
C SER A 76 -9.40 -21.21 16.74
N GLY A 77 -10.60 -20.86 16.24
CA GLY A 77 -11.87 -21.25 16.82
C GLY A 77 -12.34 -22.65 16.39
N GLN A 78 -13.00 -23.39 17.29
CA GLN A 78 -13.61 -24.69 16.98
C GLN A 78 -14.95 -24.56 16.20
N GLY A 79 -14.97 -23.79 15.11
CA GLY A 79 -16.17 -23.49 14.32
C GLY A 79 -16.02 -23.71 12.82
N VAL A 80 -17.09 -23.42 12.06
CA VAL A 80 -17.04 -23.43 10.60
C VAL A 80 -16.21 -22.25 10.12
N TYR A 81 -15.00 -22.54 9.65
CA TYR A 81 -14.10 -21.56 9.07
C TYR A 81 -14.58 -21.11 7.68
N ILE A 82 -14.87 -19.82 7.53
CA ILE A 82 -15.13 -19.18 6.23
C ILE A 82 -14.03 -18.13 6.01
N PRO A 83 -12.94 -18.47 5.30
CA PRO A 83 -11.86 -17.51 5.05
C PRO A 83 -12.37 -16.35 4.22
N ILE A 84 -12.02 -15.14 4.62
CA ILE A 84 -12.18 -13.97 3.76
C ILE A 84 -11.03 -14.02 2.74
N PRO A 85 -11.32 -14.12 1.44
CA PRO A 85 -10.33 -14.28 0.39
C PRO A 85 -9.52 -13.00 0.29
N MET A 86 -8.21 -13.16 0.13
CA MET A 86 -7.23 -12.08 0.09
C MET A 86 -6.50 -12.02 -1.25
N ASP A 87 -6.96 -12.76 -2.28
CA ASP A 87 -6.40 -12.66 -3.62
C ASP A 87 -6.68 -11.29 -4.25
N SER A 88 -5.91 -10.93 -5.28
CA SER A 88 -5.94 -9.58 -5.86
C SER A 88 -7.30 -9.20 -6.46
N ASP A 89 -8.06 -10.16 -6.97
CA ASP A 89 -9.36 -9.89 -7.61
C ASP A 89 -10.45 -9.71 -6.55
N GLU A 90 -10.47 -10.55 -5.53
CA GLU A 90 -11.35 -10.34 -4.38
C GLU A 90 -10.94 -9.09 -3.58
N SER A 91 -9.65 -8.71 -3.54
CA SER A 91 -9.20 -7.45 -2.91
C SER A 91 -9.82 -6.23 -3.56
N LYS A 92 -9.75 -6.10 -4.88
CA LYS A 92 -10.40 -5.00 -5.61
C LYS A 92 -11.91 -4.95 -5.39
N LYS A 93 -12.53 -6.13 -5.27
CA LYS A 93 -13.97 -6.22 -5.00
C LYS A 93 -14.30 -5.72 -3.59
N ARG A 94 -13.52 -6.12 -2.57
CA ARG A 94 -13.67 -5.61 -1.20
C ARG A 94 -13.44 -4.11 -1.15
N ASP A 95 -12.39 -3.61 -1.81
CA ASP A 95 -12.10 -2.17 -1.91
C ASP A 95 -13.31 -1.42 -2.48
N SER A 96 -13.90 -1.91 -3.57
CA SER A 96 -15.10 -1.31 -4.16
C SER A 96 -16.31 -1.32 -3.22
N ILE A 97 -16.50 -2.37 -2.43
CA ILE A 97 -17.58 -2.45 -1.42
C ILE A 97 -17.34 -1.43 -0.31
N VAL A 98 -16.11 -1.37 0.24
CA VAL A 98 -15.75 -0.39 1.28
C VAL A 98 -15.90 1.03 0.78
N GLU A 99 -15.45 1.32 -0.45
CA GLU A 99 -15.65 2.62 -1.10
C GLU A 99 -17.13 2.97 -1.23
N GLY A 100 -17.96 2.02 -1.65
CA GLY A 100 -19.42 2.21 -1.74
C GLY A 100 -20.06 2.50 -0.38
N ILE A 101 -19.66 1.77 0.66
CA ILE A 101 -20.16 1.98 2.02
C ILE A 101 -19.74 3.36 2.55
N CYS A 102 -18.46 3.71 2.40
CA CYS A 102 -17.94 4.99 2.86
C CYS A 102 -18.50 6.18 2.07
N ALA A 103 -18.80 6.02 0.79
CA ALA A 103 -19.48 7.04 -0.01
C ALA A 103 -20.94 7.25 0.46
N ALA A 104 -21.64 6.19 0.84
CA ALA A 104 -23.02 6.25 1.30
C ALA A 104 -23.17 6.81 2.73
N ARG A 105 -22.17 6.57 3.59
CA ARG A 105 -22.17 6.99 5.00
C ARG A 105 -20.80 7.57 5.39
N PRO A 106 -20.53 8.84 5.11
CA PRO A 106 -19.26 9.47 5.47
C PRO A 106 -19.03 9.60 6.99
N GLU A 107 -20.09 9.51 7.80
CA GLU A 107 -20.10 9.71 9.24
C GLU A 107 -19.69 8.49 10.09
N ILE A 108 -19.63 7.29 9.48
CA ILE A 108 -19.22 6.07 10.20
C ILE A 108 -17.69 5.94 10.22
N LEU A 109 -17.19 5.14 11.16
CA LEU A 109 -15.76 4.84 11.22
C LEU A 109 -15.36 3.88 10.09
N PHE A 110 -14.14 4.01 9.59
CA PHE A 110 -13.62 3.17 8.53
C PHE A 110 -13.66 1.68 8.92
N LYS A 111 -13.36 1.34 10.18
CA LYS A 111 -13.50 -0.03 10.69
C LYS A 111 -14.93 -0.57 10.60
N GLU A 112 -15.95 0.29 10.77
CA GLU A 112 -17.35 -0.11 10.70
C GLU A 112 -17.73 -0.43 9.25
N ALA A 113 -17.25 0.38 8.30
CA ALA A 113 -17.37 0.09 6.88
C ALA A 113 -16.71 -1.24 6.48
N THR A 114 -15.50 -1.51 6.99
CA THR A 114 -14.81 -2.80 6.80
C THR A 114 -15.63 -3.97 7.37
N ILE A 115 -16.15 -3.85 8.59
CA ILE A 115 -16.97 -4.91 9.21
C ILE A 115 -18.23 -5.19 8.37
N GLU A 116 -18.89 -4.15 7.86
CA GLU A 116 -20.05 -4.30 7.00
C GLU A 116 -19.71 -4.94 5.64
N MET A 117 -18.57 -4.56 5.04
CA MET A 117 -18.05 -5.22 3.85
C MET A 117 -17.85 -6.73 4.10
N MET A 118 -17.30 -7.12 5.26
CA MET A 118 -17.13 -8.53 5.59
C MET A 118 -18.47 -9.27 5.66
N GLN A 119 -19.51 -8.65 6.22
CA GLN A 119 -20.85 -9.25 6.27
C GLN A 119 -21.42 -9.46 4.85
N VAL A 120 -21.16 -8.55 3.92
CA VAL A 120 -21.53 -8.71 2.51
C VAL A 120 -20.78 -9.88 1.88
N VAL A 121 -19.45 -9.94 2.03
CA VAL A 121 -18.61 -11.00 1.47
C VAL A 121 -19.02 -12.38 2.02
N ILE A 122 -19.18 -12.51 3.33
CA ILE A 122 -19.59 -13.77 3.97
C ILE A 122 -20.95 -14.22 3.45
N ARG A 123 -21.92 -13.30 3.30
CA ARG A 123 -23.24 -13.60 2.75
C ARG A 123 -23.13 -14.14 1.32
N GLU A 124 -22.38 -13.47 0.47
CA GLU A 124 -22.18 -13.89 -0.93
C GLU A 124 -21.49 -15.25 -1.03
N GLN A 125 -20.52 -15.55 -0.17
CA GLN A 125 -19.86 -16.84 -0.12
C GLN A 125 -20.77 -17.96 0.38
N GLY A 126 -21.60 -17.66 1.38
CA GLY A 126 -22.66 -18.55 1.83
C GLY A 126 -23.55 -18.95 0.65
N PHE A 127 -24.01 -18.00 -0.15
CA PHE A 127 -24.82 -18.28 -1.34
C PHE A 127 -24.10 -19.14 -2.40
N ARG A 128 -22.78 -18.97 -2.60
CA ARG A 128 -22.04 -19.79 -3.57
C ARG A 128 -21.89 -21.25 -3.14
N LYS A 129 -21.86 -21.56 -1.84
CA LYS A 129 -21.77 -22.97 -1.37
C LYS A 129 -23.05 -23.78 -1.58
N TYR A 130 -24.19 -23.14 -1.87
CA TYR A 130 -25.50 -23.79 -2.05
C TYR A 130 -26.01 -23.76 -3.50
N LYS A 131 -25.18 -23.34 -4.46
CA LYS A 131 -25.43 -23.48 -5.90
C LYS A 131 -24.65 -24.65 -6.45
#